data_AF-A0AB73IKY4-F1
#
_entry.id   AF-A0AB73IKY4-F1
#
_cell.length_a   1.000
_cell.length_b   1.000
_cell.length_c   1.000
_cell.angle_alpha   90.00
_cell.angle_beta   90.00
_cell.angle_gamma   90.00
#
_symmetry.space_group_name_H-M   'P 1'
#
loop_
_entity.id
_entity.type
_entity.pdbx_description
1 polymer ?
#
loop_
_entity_poly.entity_id
_entity_poly.type
_entity_poly.pdbx_seq_one_letter_code
_entity_poly.pdbx_strand_id
1 'polypeptide(L)'
;MTEAPTRNRKIDLLRGISILLVLFHHFNIAYRLEDTFLSRVFGWEAVRAVARNGNYGVTMFFVISGYLITANATRRWSELGHVDVRVFYGLRIARIVPCLLLLLAVVNALAMAGIAE
;
A
#
# COMPACT_ATOMS: atom_id res chain seq x y z
N MET A 1 31.04 -1.14 18.18
CA MET A 1 29.56 -1.08 18.24
C MET A 1 29.07 -0.43 16.96
N THR A 2 28.68 -1.23 15.97
CA THR A 2 28.12 -0.75 14.69
C THR A 2 26.70 -0.24 14.94
N GLU A 3 26.50 1.08 14.92
CA GLU A 3 25.15 1.65 14.92
C GLU A 3 24.39 1.15 13.70
N ALA A 4 23.39 0.30 13.94
CA ALA A 4 22.46 -0.10 12.90
C ALA A 4 21.79 1.18 12.35
N PRO A 5 21.69 1.36 11.02
CA PRO A 5 21.14 2.56 10.43
C PRO A 5 19.74 2.81 11.01
N THR A 6 19.56 3.95 11.65
CA THR A 6 18.35 4.34 12.37
C THR A 6 17.18 4.40 11.38
N ARG A 7 16.41 3.31 11.30
CA ARG A 7 15.17 3.26 10.54
C ARG A 7 14.23 4.35 11.07
N ASN A 8 13.85 5.29 10.21
CA ASN A 8 13.04 6.44 10.63
C ASN A 8 11.58 5.99 10.83
N ARG A 9 11.27 5.56 12.05
CA ARG A 9 9.94 5.07 12.46
C ARG A 9 8.81 6.06 12.15
N LYS A 10 9.08 7.37 12.14
CA LYS A 10 8.08 8.40 11.81
C LYS A 10 7.59 8.26 10.37
N ILE A 11 8.51 7.99 9.43
CA ILE A 11 8.18 7.84 8.02
C ILE A 11 7.45 6.51 7.78
N ASP A 12 7.86 5.45 8.48
CA ASP A 12 7.14 4.16 8.44
C ASP A 12 5.70 4.31 8.98
N LEU A 13 5.50 5.08 10.04
CA LEU A 13 4.17 5.37 10.60
C LEU A 13 3.31 6.16 9.62
N LEU A 14 3.86 7.22 9.01
CA LEU A 14 3.16 8.00 7.99
C LEU A 14 2.73 7.12 6.82
N ARG A 15 3.61 6.21 6.36
CA ARG A 15 3.27 5.23 5.34
C ARG A 15 2.12 4.33 5.78
N GLY A 16 2.13 3.84 7.02
CA GLY A 16 1.05 3.04 7.59
C GLY A 16 -0.29 3.79 7.60
N ILE A 17 -0.28 5.04 8.04
CA ILE A 17 -1.47 5.91 8.02
C ILE A 17 -1.97 6.12 6.59
N SER A 18 -1.08 6.39 5.64
CA SER A 18 -1.48 6.54 4.23
C SER A 18 -2.08 5.24 3.65
N ILE A 19 -1.53 4.06 3.99
CA ILE A 19 -2.11 2.78 3.58
C ILE A 19 -3.54 2.62 4.11
N LEU A 20 -3.79 2.95 5.38
CA LEU A 20 -5.14 2.87 5.96
C LEU A 20 -6.13 3.80 5.24
N LEU A 21 -5.71 5.02 4.92
CA LEU A 21 -6.53 5.95 4.15
C LEU A 21 -6.82 5.43 2.73
N VAL A 22 -5.83 4.82 2.07
CA VAL A 22 -5.99 4.21 0.74
C VAL A 22 -6.95 3.02 0.79
N LEU A 23 -6.80 2.14 1.78
CA LEU A 23 -7.70 1.01 1.99
C LEU A 23 -9.13 1.49 2.21
N PHE A 24 -9.34 2.44 3.13
CA PHE A 24 -10.67 2.99 3.39
C PHE A 24 -11.29 3.61 2.13
N HIS A 25 -10.50 4.32 1.32
CA HIS A 25 -10.97 4.85 0.05
C HIS A 25 -11.40 3.75 -0.94
N HIS A 26 -10.62 2.68 -1.07
CA HIS A 26 -10.98 1.53 -1.93
C HIS A 26 -12.20 0.78 -1.41
N PHE A 27 -12.33 0.56 -0.10
CA PHE A 27 -13.52 -0.06 0.50
C PHE A 27 -14.79 0.75 0.19
N ASN A 28 -14.72 2.07 0.23
CA ASN A 28 -15.84 2.94 -0.12
C ASN A 28 -16.20 2.90 -1.63
N ILE A 29 -15.23 2.68 -2.52
CA ILE A 29 -15.48 2.57 -3.97
C ILE A 29 -15.99 1.18 -4.34
N ALA A 30 -15.43 0.12 -3.75
CA ALA A 30 -15.74 -1.27 -4.08
C ALA A 30 -17.05 -1.76 -3.43
N TYR A 31 -17.39 -1.26 -2.25
CA TYR A 31 -18.66 -1.53 -1.59
C TYR A 31 -19.44 -0.22 -1.49
N ARG A 32 -20.42 0.00 -2.38
CA ARG A 32 -21.51 0.96 -2.12
C ARG A 32 -22.16 0.51 -0.81
N LEU A 33 -21.75 1.13 0.28
CA LEU A 33 -22.17 0.83 1.64
C LEU A 33 -23.61 1.34 1.88
N GLU A 34 -24.55 0.96 1.00
CA GLU A 34 -25.95 1.33 1.15
C GLU A 34 -26.59 0.57 2.33
N ASP A 35 -26.06 -0.60 2.73
CA ASP A 35 -26.58 -1.39 3.88
C ASP A 35 -25.49 -2.11 4.70
N THR A 36 -24.59 -1.41 5.40
CA THR A 36 -23.71 -2.07 6.40
C THR A 36 -23.54 -1.27 7.68
N PHE A 37 -23.46 -1.99 8.81
CA PHE A 37 -23.37 -1.53 10.20
C PHE A 37 -22.40 -0.36 10.45
N LEU A 38 -21.32 -0.24 9.66
CA LEU A 38 -20.39 0.89 9.69
C LEU A 38 -21.02 2.23 9.28
N SER A 39 -21.95 2.24 8.32
CA SER A 39 -22.66 3.47 7.88
C SER A 39 -23.51 4.06 9.02
N ARG A 40 -24.09 3.19 9.86
CA ARG A 40 -24.84 3.60 11.08
C ARG A 40 -23.95 4.16 12.20
N VAL A 41 -22.70 3.70 12.31
CA VAL A 41 -21.77 4.13 13.37
C VAL A 41 -20.95 5.36 12.97
N PHE A 42 -20.47 5.41 11.72
CA PHE A 42 -19.56 6.48 11.24
C PHE A 42 -20.29 7.67 10.58
N GLY A 43 -21.54 7.49 10.17
CA GLY A 43 -22.34 8.53 9.52
C GLY A 43 -22.00 8.71 8.04
N TRP A 44 -23.04 8.85 7.21
CA TRP A 44 -22.93 8.99 5.75
C TRP A 44 -22.08 10.19 5.32
N GLU A 45 -22.05 11.25 6.12
CA GLU A 45 -21.22 12.44 5.91
C GLU A 45 -19.72 12.15 6.03
N ALA A 46 -19.31 11.30 6.98
CA ALA A 46 -17.90 10.92 7.13
C ALA A 46 -17.44 10.04 5.94
N VAL A 47 -18.30 9.14 5.49
CA VAL A 47 -18.06 8.31 4.29
C VAL A 47 -17.87 9.20 3.06
N ARG A 48 -18.73 10.20 2.88
CA ARG A 48 -18.65 11.16 1.76
C ARG A 48 -17.40 12.06 1.85
N ALA A 49 -17.04 12.49 3.06
CA ALA A 49 -15.84 13.29 3.30
C ALA A 49 -14.57 12.49 2.99
N VAL A 50 -14.49 11.22 3.39
CA VAL A 50 -13.34 10.37 3.05
C VAL A 50 -13.36 9.93 1.59
N ALA A 51 -14.53 9.75 0.97
CA ALA A 51 -14.63 9.51 -0.48
C ALA A 51 -14.05 10.67 -1.29
N ARG A 52 -14.43 11.92 -0.96
CA ARG A 52 -13.87 13.13 -1.61
C ARG A 52 -12.38 13.30 -1.34
N ASN A 53 -11.92 12.97 -0.13
CA ASN A 53 -10.54 13.22 0.30
C ASN A 53 -9.61 12.01 0.17
N GLY A 54 -10.10 10.83 -0.22
CA GLY A 54 -9.28 9.61 -0.28
C GLY A 54 -8.15 9.68 -1.31
N ASN A 55 -8.30 10.53 -2.34
CA ASN A 55 -7.23 10.88 -3.27
C ASN A 55 -5.97 11.46 -2.59
N TYR A 56 -6.13 12.17 -1.47
CA TYR A 56 -4.98 12.67 -0.71
C TYR A 56 -4.22 11.54 -0.02
N GLY A 57 -4.92 10.52 0.48
CA GLY A 57 -4.30 9.32 1.04
C GLY A 57 -3.45 8.58 0.02
N VAL A 58 -3.98 8.43 -1.20
CA VAL A 58 -3.27 7.82 -2.35
C VAL A 58 -2.03 8.63 -2.71
N THR A 59 -2.19 9.95 -2.89
CA THR A 59 -1.07 10.85 -3.23
C THR A 59 0.03 10.79 -2.16
N MET A 60 -0.34 10.87 -0.88
CA MET A 60 0.62 10.83 0.23
C MET A 60 1.35 9.48 0.31
N PHE A 61 0.65 8.36 0.09
CA PHE A 61 1.25 7.03 0.05
C PHE A 61 2.31 6.92 -1.05
N PHE A 62 2.01 7.40 -2.27
CA PHE A 62 2.95 7.36 -3.39
C PHE A 62 4.16 8.26 -3.15
N VAL A 63 3.96 9.48 -2.63
CA VAL A 63 5.06 10.40 -2.31
C VAL A 63 6.01 9.82 -1.25
N ILE A 64 5.47 9.30 -0.13
CA ILE A 64 6.28 8.70 0.93
C ILE A 64 7.03 7.46 0.40
N SER A 65 6.35 6.63 -0.38
CA SER A 65 6.96 5.42 -0.97
C SER A 65 8.09 5.80 -1.94
N GLY A 66 7.87 6.80 -2.80
CA GLY A 66 8.89 7.32 -3.71
C GLY A 66 10.11 7.87 -2.98
N TYR A 67 9.89 8.66 -1.92
CA TYR A 67 10.97 9.15 -1.06
C TYR A 67 11.78 8.01 -0.44
N LEU A 68 11.12 7.01 0.16
CA LEU A 68 11.80 5.86 0.79
C LEU A 68 12.58 5.03 -0.22
N ILE A 69 12.03 4.86 -1.42
CA ILE A 69 12.68 4.17 -2.53
C ILE A 69 13.99 4.86 -2.88
N THR A 70 13.94 6.17 -3.12
CA THR A 70 15.11 6.96 -3.53
C THR A 70 16.13 7.02 -2.39
N ALA A 71 15.69 7.31 -1.16
CA ALA A 71 16.56 7.36 0.00
C ALA A 71 17.27 6.02 0.27
N ASN A 72 16.58 4.89 0.10
CA ASN A 72 17.17 3.57 0.25
C ASN A 72 18.13 3.23 -0.90
N ALA A 73 17.83 3.68 -2.14
CA ALA A 73 18.73 3.51 -3.27
C ALA A 73 20.02 4.33 -3.09
N THR A 74 19.91 5.62 -2.73
CA THR A 74 21.07 6.47 -2.44
C THR A 74 21.89 5.95 -1.27
N ARG A 75 21.27 5.40 -0.22
CA ARG A 75 22.01 4.74 0.88
C ARG A 75 22.76 3.49 0.45
N ARG A 76 22.25 2.74 -0.52
CA ARG A 76 22.84 1.48 -0.98
C ARG A 76 23.96 1.69 -2.00
N TRP A 77 23.78 2.62 -2.93
CA TRP A 77 24.68 2.81 -4.09
C TRP A 77 25.42 4.16 -4.10
N SER A 78 25.30 4.96 -3.02
CA SER A 78 25.79 6.34 -2.82
C SER A 78 25.27 7.39 -3.83
N GLU A 79 25.16 7.03 -5.09
CA GLU A 79 24.69 7.85 -6.20
C GLU A 79 23.61 7.13 -7.00
N LEU A 80 22.65 7.88 -7.54
CA LEU A 80 21.59 7.29 -8.38
C LEU A 80 22.14 6.70 -9.69
N GLY A 81 23.25 7.21 -10.21
CA GLY A 81 23.89 6.72 -11.44
C GLY A 81 24.50 5.33 -11.32
N HIS A 82 24.82 4.90 -10.09
CA HIS A 82 25.41 3.59 -9.79
C HIS A 82 24.38 2.55 -9.36
N VAL A 83 23.08 2.88 -9.42
CA VAL A 83 22.01 1.94 -9.06
C VAL A 83 21.97 0.82 -10.08
N ASP A 84 22.29 -0.39 -9.62
CA ASP A 84 22.07 -1.60 -10.42
C ASP A 84 20.56 -1.84 -10.54
N VAL A 85 20.02 -1.49 -11.71
CA VAL A 85 18.60 -1.63 -12.05
C VAL A 85 18.14 -3.09 -11.92
N ARG A 86 18.97 -4.07 -12.27
CA ARG A 86 18.62 -5.50 -12.18
C ARG A 86 18.45 -5.92 -10.73
N VAL A 87 19.39 -5.54 -9.86
CA VAL A 87 19.31 -5.84 -8.43
C VAL A 87 18.14 -5.09 -7.78
N PHE A 88 17.94 -3.83 -8.14
CA PHE A 88 16.85 -3.00 -7.62
C PHE A 88 15.47 -3.57 -7.95
N TYR A 89 15.21 -3.91 -9.22
CA TYR A 89 13.95 -4.53 -9.62
C TYR A 89 13.83 -5.98 -9.13
N GLY A 90 14.93 -6.74 -9.09
CA GLY A 90 14.94 -8.10 -8.54
C GLY A 90 14.46 -8.15 -7.09
N LEU A 91 14.92 -7.25 -6.24
CA LEU A 91 14.47 -7.15 -4.84
C LEU A 91 13.00 -6.73 -4.70
N ARG A 92 12.48 -5.94 -5.64
CA ARG A 92 11.06 -5.55 -5.66
C ARG A 92 10.18 -6.70 -6.10
N ILE A 93 10.57 -7.39 -7.18
CA ILE A 93 9.88 -8.55 -7.72
C ILE A 93 9.81 -9.65 -6.66
N ALA A 94 10.93 -9.95 -6.00
CA ALA A 94 10.99 -10.95 -4.93
C ALA A 94 10.08 -10.62 -3.73
N ARG A 95 9.66 -9.36 -3.56
CA ARG A 95 8.73 -8.94 -2.50
C ARG A 95 7.27 -8.91 -2.98
N ILE A 96 7.00 -8.46 -4.21
CA ILE A 96 5.63 -8.22 -4.72
C ILE A 96 5.05 -9.48 -5.37
N VAL A 97 5.85 -10.20 -6.17
CA VAL A 97 5.39 -11.36 -6.93
C VAL A 97 4.89 -12.51 -6.06
N PRO A 98 5.53 -12.87 -4.92
CA PRO A 98 5.00 -13.94 -4.07
C PRO A 98 3.59 -13.66 -3.57
N CYS A 99 3.33 -12.42 -3.14
CA CYS A 99 1.98 -12.01 -2.70
C CYS A 99 0.98 -12.02 -3.85
N LEU A 100 1.40 -11.57 -5.05
CA LEU A 100 0.54 -11.61 -6.23
C LEU A 100 0.19 -13.04 -6.65
N LEU A 101 1.17 -13.93 -6.72
CA LEU A 101 0.96 -15.33 -7.07
C LEU A 101 0.07 -16.05 -6.04
N LEU A 102 0.28 -15.78 -4.75
CA LEU A 102 -0.58 -16.30 -3.69
C LEU A 102 -2.02 -15.83 -3.87
N LEU A 103 -2.23 -14.52 -4.10
CA LEU A 103 -3.56 -13.97 -4.34
C LEU A 103 -4.22 -14.63 -5.56
N LEU A 104 -3.51 -14.75 -6.67
CA LEU A 104 -4.02 -15.40 -7.89
C LEU A 104 -4.35 -16.87 -7.62
N ALA A 105 -3.50 -17.61 -6.91
CA ALA A 105 -3.75 -19.00 -6.56
C ALA A 105 -5.02 -19.15 -5.70
N VAL A 106 -5.20 -18.29 -4.70
CA VAL A 106 -6.38 -18.30 -3.83
C VAL A 106 -7.64 -17.97 -4.61
N VAL A 107 -7.62 -16.92 -5.44
CA VAL A 107 -8.79 -16.51 -6.24
C VAL A 107 -9.17 -17.59 -7.26
N ASN A 108 -8.19 -18.19 -7.94
CA ASN A 108 -8.46 -19.29 -8.89
C ASN A 108 -8.97 -20.54 -8.16
N ALA A 109 -8.41 -20.89 -7.00
CA ALA A 109 -8.90 -22.01 -6.21
C ALA A 109 -10.35 -21.78 -5.74
N LEU A 110 -10.68 -20.57 -5.32
CA LEU A 110 -12.03 -20.19 -4.91
C LEU A 110 -13.02 -20.22 -6.09
N ALA A 111 -12.59 -19.75 -7.25
CA ALA A 111 -13.37 -19.82 -8.49
C ALA A 111 -13.66 -21.28 -8.89
N MET A 112 -12.65 -22.15 -8.84
CA MET A 112 -12.83 -23.59 -9.09
C MET A 112 -13.72 -24.29 -8.06
N ALA A 113 -13.77 -23.78 -6.83
CA ALA A 113 -14.64 -24.30 -5.77
C ALA A 113 -16.12 -23.87 -5.90
N GLY A 114 -16.47 -23.07 -6.92
CA GLY A 114 -17.86 -22.65 -7.18
C GLY A 114 -18.42 -21.62 -6.19
N ILE A 115 -17.55 -20.92 -5.46
CA ILE A 115 -17.93 -19.91 -4.46
C ILE A 115 -18.02 -18.50 -5.09
N ALA A 116 -17.52 -18.35 -6.31
CA ALA A 116 -17.57 -17.13 -7.10
C ALA A 116 -18.61 -17.24 -8.24
N GLU A 117 -19.88 -17.46 -7.87
CA GLU A 117 -21.05 -17.13 -8.70
C GLU A 117 -21.93 -16.12 -7.94
#